data_AF-A0A088MS96-F1
#
_entry.id   AF-A0A088MS96-F1
#
_cell.length_a   1.000
_cell.length_b   1.000
_cell.length_c   1.000
_cell.angle_alpha   90.00
_cell.angle_beta   90.00
_cell.angle_gamma   90.00
#
_symmetry.space_group_name_H-M   'P 1'
#
loop_
_entity.id
_entity.type
_entity.pdbx_description
1 polymer ?
#
loop_
_entity_poly.entity_id
_entity_poly.type
_entity_poly.pdbx_seq_one_letter_code
_entity_poly.pdbx_strand_id
1 'polypeptide(L)' 'WELVGMCSYLLIGFWFTRPIAANACQKAFVTNRVGDFGLLLGILGFYWITGSFEFRELFEILNNLIPNNGVNYLFATLC' A
#
# COMPACT_ATOMS: atom_id res chain seq x y z
N TRP A 1 1.18 3.38 8.15
CA TRP A 1 0.64 2.05 7.82
C TRP A 1 1.38 0.98 8.61
N GLU A 2 2.71 0.93 8.51
CA GLU A 2 3.60 0.15 9.40
C GLU A 2 3.25 0.14 10.91
N LEU A 3 2.87 1.28 11.51
CA LEU A 3 2.53 1.37 12.94
C LEU A 3 1.30 0.53 13.32
N VAL A 4 0.29 0.49 12.45
CA VAL A 4 -0.90 -0.36 12.64
C VAL A 4 -0.52 -1.84 12.49
N GLY A 5 0.39 -2.14 11.55
CA GLY A 5 1.00 -3.46 11.40
C GLY A 5 1.74 -3.91 12.66
N MET A 6 2.52 -3.03 13.29
CA MET A 6 3.24 -3.28 14.54
C MET A 6 2.29 -3.56 15.73
N CYS A 7 1.21 -2.79 15.86
CA CYS A 7 0.20 -3.08 16.89
C CYS A 7 -0.48 -4.44 16.68
N SER A 8 -0.81 -4.80 15.44
CA SER A 8 -1.40 -6.11 15.13
C SER A 8 -0.43 -7.28 15.46
N TYR A 9 0.87 -7.09 15.21
CA TYR A 9 1.92 -8.06 15.54
C TYR A 9 2.00 -8.30 17.06
N LEU A 10 2.02 -7.23 17.85
CA LEU A 10 2.06 -7.32 19.31
C LEU A 10 0.81 -8.02 19.90
N LEU A 11 -0.36 -7.77 19.34
CA LEU A 11 -1.62 -8.39 19.78
C LEU A 11 -1.70 -9.88 19.42
N ILE A 12 -1.27 -10.26 18.21
CA ILE A 12 -1.25 -11.67 17.77
C ILE A 12 -0.16 -12.46 18.51
N GLY A 13 0.97 -11.81 18.81
CA GLY A 13 2.08 -12.35 19.57
C GLY A 13 1.90 -12.36 21.09
N PHE A 14 0.76 -11.89 21.62
CA PHE A 14 0.53 -11.78 23.07
C PHE A 14 0.72 -13.10 23.83
N TRP A 15 0.39 -14.23 23.18
CA TRP A 15 0.59 -15.57 23.73
C TRP A 15 1.76 -16.31 23.08
N PHE A 16 2.95 -15.71 23.23
CA PHE A 16 4.22 -16.18 22.67
C PHE A 16 4.65 -17.59 23.11
N THR A 17 4.07 -18.12 24.20
CA THR A 17 4.31 -19.48 24.69
C THR A 17 3.78 -20.58 23.78
N ARG A 18 2.89 -20.27 22.82
CA ARG A 18 2.44 -21.24 21.80
C ARG A 18 3.20 -21.04 20.48
N PRO A 19 3.90 -22.07 19.95
CA PRO A 19 4.66 -21.94 18.70
C PRO A 19 3.77 -21.61 17.49
N ILE A 20 2.49 -21.99 17.54
CA ILE A 20 1.49 -21.67 16.51
C ILE A 20 1.21 -20.16 16.43
N ALA A 21 1.15 -19.48 17.59
CA ALA A 21 0.93 -18.04 17.66
C ALA A 21 2.17 -17.25 17.19
N ALA A 22 3.38 -17.73 17.53
CA ALA A 22 4.63 -17.14 17.05
C ALA A 22 4.77 -17.23 15.51
N ASN A 23 4.48 -18.38 14.91
CA ASN A 23 4.51 -18.55 13.45
C ASN A 23 3.44 -17.71 12.73
N ALA A 24 2.22 -17.64 13.28
CA ALA A 24 1.16 -16.80 12.72
C ALA A 24 1.54 -15.31 12.76
N CYS A 25 2.18 -14.87 13.84
CA CYS A 25 2.64 -13.51 14.03
C CYS A 25 3.74 -13.12 13.02
N GLN A 26 4.73 -13.99 12.82
CA GLN A 26 5.75 -13.79 11.78
C GLN A 26 5.16 -13.73 10.38
N LYS A 27 4.23 -14.63 10.07
CA LYS A 27 3.56 -14.63 8.75
C LYS A 27 2.80 -13.33 8.51
N ALA A 28 2.02 -12.88 9.51
CA ALA A 28 1.27 -11.64 9.45
C ALA A 28 2.18 -10.41 9.23
N PHE A 29 3.34 -10.37 9.90
CA PHE A 29 4.32 -9.30 9.72
C PHE A 29 4.89 -9.26 8.31
N VAL A 30 5.26 -10.42 7.75
CA VAL A 30 5.81 -10.51 6.39
C VAL A 30 4.77 -10.06 5.35
N THR A 31 3.51 -10.50 5.47
CA THR A 31 2.45 -10.04 4.56
C THR A 31 2.17 -8.54 4.68
N ASN A 32 2.21 -7.97 5.88
CA ASN A 32 2.07 -6.52 6.07
C ASN A 32 3.24 -5.77 5.42
N ARG A 33 4.48 -6.29 5.55
CA ARG A 33 5.67 -5.66 4.96
C ARG A 33 5.59 -5.64 3.43
N VAL A 34 5.17 -6.75 2.81
CA VAL A 34 4.99 -6.82 1.35
C VAL A 34 3.87 -5.86 0.89
N GLY A 35 2.79 -5.75 1.67
CA GLY A 35 1.73 -4.78 1.42
C GLY A 35 2.21 -3.32 1.51
N ASP A 36 2.99 -2.96 2.55
CA ASP A 36 3.59 -1.64 2.70
C ASP A 36 4.54 -1.30 1.53
N PHE A 37 5.31 -2.26 1.02
CA PHE A 37 6.13 -2.06 -0.19
C PHE A 37 5.28 -1.77 -1.43
N GLY A 38 4.18 -2.50 -1.62
CA GLY A 38 3.25 -2.27 -2.73
C GLY A 38 2.60 -0.89 -2.64
N LEU A 39 2.16 -0.49 -1.45
CA LEU A 39 1.59 0.83 -1.20
C LEU A 39 2.62 1.95 -1.46
N LEU A 40 3.85 1.77 -0.99
CA LEU A 40 4.92 2.75 -1.18
C LEU A 40 5.27 2.91 -2.67
N LEU A 41 5.34 1.81 -3.42
CA LEU A 41 5.52 1.84 -4.88
C LEU A 41 4.35 2.53 -5.60
N GLY A 42 3.11 2.29 -5.18
CA GLY A 42 1.93 2.95 -5.73
C GLY A 42 1.98 4.46 -5.53
N ILE A 43 2.26 4.91 -4.30
CA ILE A 43 2.37 6.35 -3.98
C ILE A 43 3.53 7.01 -4.75
N LEU A 44 4.68 6.34 -4.87
CA LEU A 44 5.79 6.84 -5.69
C LEU A 44 5.44 6.91 -7.18
N GLY A 45 4.73 5.92 -7.71
CA GLY A 45 4.25 5.92 -9.10
C GLY A 45 3.30 7.07 -9.37
N PHE A 46 2.33 7.32 -8.48
CA PHE A 46 1.43 8.46 -8.57
C PHE A 46 2.16 9.79 -8.45
N TYR A 47 3.14 9.89 -7.55
CA TYR A 47 3.98 11.08 -7.42
C TYR A 47 4.79 11.36 -8.70
N TRP A 48 5.27 10.32 -9.38
CA TRP A 48 6.00 10.49 -10.64
C TRP A 48 5.14 11.07 -11.76
N ILE A 49 3.84 10.75 -11.78
CA ILE A 49 2.89 11.23 -12.79
C ILE A 49 2.32 12.60 -12.44
N THR A 50 2.02 12.83 -11.16
CA THR A 50 1.21 13.96 -10.70
C THR A 50 2.06 15.08 -10.08
N GLY A 51 3.23 14.76 -9.55
CA GLY A 51 4.13 15.70 -8.85
C GLY A 51 3.61 16.22 -7.50
N SER A 52 2.41 15.82 -7.09
CA SER A 52 1.69 16.30 -5.91
C SER A 52 1.14 15.14 -5.09
N PHE A 53 1.11 15.29 -3.76
CA PHE A 53 0.54 14.31 -2.82
C PHE A 53 -0.94 14.61 -2.47
N GLU A 54 -1.49 15.70 -3.00
CA GLU A 54 -2.88 16.08 -2.77
C GLU A 54 -3.84 15.20 -3.58
N PHE A 55 -4.72 14.46 -2.89
CA PHE A 55 -5.72 13.59 -3.53
C PHE A 55 -6.63 14.35 -4.51
N ARG A 56 -6.89 15.64 -4.27
CA ARG A 56 -7.68 16.49 -5.16
C ARG A 56 -7.00 16.73 -6.50
N GLU A 57 -5.72 17.11 -6.47
CA GLU A 57 -4.95 17.36 -7.70
C GLU A 57 -4.73 16.07 -8.49
N LEU A 58 -4.54 14.95 -7.80
CA LEU A 58 -4.44 13.63 -8.41
C LEU A 58 -5.71 13.26 -9.19
N PHE A 59 -6.89 13.48 -8.59
CA PHE A 59 -8.18 13.21 -9.24
C PHE A 59 -8.46 14.17 -10.40
N GLU A 60 -8.02 15.42 -10.30
CA GLU A 60 -8.17 16.44 -11.34
C GLU A 60 -7.27 16.16 -12.56
N ILE A 61 -6.02 15.74 -12.32
CA ILE A 61 -5.07 15.33 -13.36
C ILE A 61 -5.53 14.03 -14.03
N LEU A 62 -6.01 13.03 -13.28
CA LEU A 62 -6.58 11.80 -13.82
C LEU A 62 -7.79 12.07 -14.73
N ASN A 63 -8.74 12.91 -14.28
CA ASN A 63 -9.93 13.25 -15.07
C ASN A 63 -9.58 14.05 -16.33
N ASN A 64 -8.52 14.86 -16.33
CA ASN A 64 -8.03 15.56 -17.52
C ASN A 64 -7.25 14.63 -18.49
N LEU A 65 -6.62 13.57 -17.98
CA LEU A 65 -5.83 12.62 -18.78
C LEU A 65 -6.67 11.50 -19.43
N ILE A 66 -7.78 11.10 -18.79
CA ILE A 66 -8.77 10.14 -19.31
C ILE A 66 -9.31 10.48 -20.72
N PRO A 67 -9.74 11.72 -21.02
CA PRO A 67 -10.27 12.06 -22.35
C PRO A 67 -9.20 12.14 -23.45
N ASN A 68 -7.91 12.27 -23.11
CA ASN A 68 -6.82 12.46 -24.09
C ASN A 68 -6.11 11.15 -24.51
N ASN A 69 -6.55 9.99 -24.02
CA ASN A 69 -5.97 8.68 -24.39
C ASN A 69 -4.44 8.56 -24.13
N GLY A 70 -3.88 9.44 -23.27
CA GLY A 70 -2.44 9.58 -23.04
C GLY A 70 -1.84 8.61 -22.02
N VAL A 71 -2.69 7.81 -21.35
CA VAL A 71 -2.26 6.84 -20.33
C VAL A 71 -2.89 5.50 -20.66
N ASN A 72 -2.06 4.44 -20.74
CA ASN A 72 -2.56 3.09 -20.95
C ASN A 72 -3.56 2.74 -19.83
N TYR A 73 -4.78 2.33 -20.20
CA TYR A 73 -5.79 1.84 -19.25
C TYR A 73 -5.21 0.80 -18.28
N LEU A 74 -4.27 -0.02 -18.75
CA LEU A 74 -3.53 -0.98 -17.94
C LEU A 74 -2.78 -0.34 -16.75
N PHE A 75 -2.18 0.83 -16.92
CA PHE A 75 -1.47 1.53 -15.84
C PHE A 75 -2.44 2.16 -14.82
N ALA A 76 -3.58 2.67 -15.29
CA ALA A 76 -4.63 3.21 -14.43
C ALA A 76 -5.42 2.14 -13.66
N THR A 77 -5.38 0.87 -14.11
CA THR A 77 -6.08 -0.24 -13.45
C THR A 77 -5.17 -1.09 -12.56
N LEU A 78 -3.84 -1.00 -12.74
CA LEU A 78 -2.83 -1.72 -11.95
C LEU A 78 -2.35 -0.97 -10.71
N CYS A 79 -2.46 0.36 -10.70
CA CYS A 79 -2.17 1.23 -9.56
C CYS A 79 -3.45 1.61 -8.82
#